data_AF-A0A8C4VXE6-F1
#
_entry.id   AF-A0A8C4VXE6-F1
#
_cell.length_a   1.000
_cell.length_b   1.000
_cell.length_c   1.000
_cell.angle_alpha   90.00
_cell.angle_beta   90.00
_cell.angle_gamma   90.00
#
_symmetry.space_group_name_H-M   'P 1'
#
loop_
_entity.id
_entity.type
_entity.pdbx_description
1 polymer ?
#
loop_
_entity_poly.entity_id
_entity_poly.type
_entity_poly.pdbx_seq_one_letter_code
_entity_poly.pdbx_strand_id
1 'polypeptide(L)'
;TSSNVEFPAVLLNTSTGEIESEFHMYVQPQEHPILSEFCTELTGIKQNQVDEGVPLNICLSQFSKWIQKIQKEKKITFNSDVSSHSVSEAKSSTFVTWSDWDLGVCLQYECKRKQLRKPDILNSWIDLRATYKVRESIDYMGKNVSPPSQRIKNR
;
A
#
# COMPACT_ATOMS: atom_id res chain seq x y z
N THR A 1 2.70 19.09 5.07
CA THR A 1 2.84 18.30 3.83
C THR A 1 3.36 16.93 4.23
N SER A 2 2.55 15.87 4.15
CA SER A 2 3.02 14.51 4.44
C SER A 2 3.88 14.01 3.28
N SER A 3 5.18 14.17 3.39
CA SER A 3 6.13 13.40 2.57
C SER A 3 6.09 11.96 3.09
N ASN A 4 5.66 11.01 2.26
CA ASN A 4 5.83 9.59 2.57
C ASN A 4 7.32 9.30 2.71
N VAL A 5 7.77 9.14 3.96
CA VAL A 5 9.18 8.93 4.32
C VAL A 5 9.52 7.46 4.56
N GLU A 6 8.54 6.58 4.41
CA GLU A 6 8.64 5.15 4.60
C GLU A 6 7.83 4.44 3.51
N PHE A 7 8.31 3.28 3.07
CA PHE A 7 7.64 2.43 2.09
C PHE A 7 7.66 0.96 2.56
N PRO A 8 6.77 0.58 3.48
CA PRO A 8 6.66 -0.80 3.95
C PRO A 8 5.70 -1.62 3.07
N ALA A 9 5.98 -2.91 2.94
CA ALA A 9 5.08 -3.90 2.36
C ALA A 9 5.38 -5.30 2.91
N VAL A 10 4.35 -6.13 3.02
CA VAL A 10 4.48 -7.52 3.44
C VAL A 10 3.73 -8.44 2.49
N LEU A 11 4.27 -9.64 2.25
CA LEU A 11 3.58 -10.73 1.59
C LEU A 11 2.97 -11.63 2.66
N LEU A 12 1.64 -11.64 2.74
CA LEU A 12 0.87 -12.46 3.68
C LEU A 12 0.31 -13.69 2.95
N ASN A 13 0.53 -14.88 3.50
CA ASN A 13 -0.15 -16.09 3.05
C ASN A 13 -1.55 -16.15 3.68
N THR A 14 -2.59 -16.09 2.86
CA THR A 14 -3.97 -16.04 3.34
C THR A 14 -4.48 -17.37 3.91
N SER A 15 -3.85 -18.49 3.57
CA SER A 15 -4.21 -19.81 4.09
C SER A 15 -3.60 -20.08 5.47
N THR A 16 -2.37 -19.62 5.71
CA THR A 16 -1.66 -19.86 6.98
C THR A 16 -1.70 -18.67 7.93
N GLY A 17 -1.93 -17.46 7.41
CA GLY A 17 -1.83 -16.21 8.17
C GLY A 17 -0.40 -15.76 8.43
N GLU A 18 0.60 -16.41 7.83
CA GLU A 18 2.01 -16.10 8.06
C GLU A 18 2.55 -15.06 7.06
N ILE A 19 3.44 -14.21 7.55
CA ILE A 19 4.22 -13.30 6.70
C ILE A 19 5.34 -14.09 6.06
N GLU A 20 5.34 -14.15 4.73
CA GLU A 20 6.32 -14.93 3.95
C GLU A 20 7.48 -14.09 3.43
N SER A 21 7.33 -12.77 3.36
CA SER A 21 8.36 -11.84 2.94
C SER A 21 7.99 -10.41 3.34
N GLU A 22 9.00 -9.58 3.57
CA GLU A 22 8.84 -8.18 3.93
C GLU A 22 9.74 -7.32 3.06
N PHE A 23 9.26 -6.12 2.76
CA PHE A 23 10.00 -5.04 2.14
C PHE A 23 9.84 -3.81 3.02
N HIS A 24 10.94 -3.16 3.33
CA HIS A 24 10.95 -1.95 4.12
C HIS A 24 12.07 -1.04 3.66
N MET A 25 11.75 0.22 3.38
CA MET A 25 12.73 1.25 3.06
C MET A 25 12.27 2.60 3.59
N TYR A 26 13.24 3.40 4.06
CA TYR A 26 13.05 4.83 4.27
C TYR A 26 13.29 5.58 2.96
N VAL A 27 12.43 6.56 2.70
CA VAL A 27 12.48 7.43 1.53
C VAL A 27 12.96 8.81 1.95
N GLN A 28 14.06 9.26 1.34
CA GLN A 28 14.60 10.59 1.60
C GLN A 28 13.72 11.67 0.94
N PRO A 29 13.15 12.62 1.71
CA PRO A 29 12.41 13.74 1.14
C PRO A 29 13.37 14.71 0.46
N GLN A 30 13.09 15.08 -0.79
CA GLN A 30 13.96 15.99 -1.55
C GLN A 30 13.60 17.47 -1.39
N GLU A 31 12.34 17.78 -1.03
CA GLU A 31 11.85 19.16 -0.99
C GLU A 31 11.71 19.72 0.41
N HIS A 32 11.31 18.87 1.36
CA HIS A 32 11.32 19.18 2.78
C HIS A 32 12.15 18.11 3.49
N PRO A 33 13.50 18.15 3.38
CA PRO A 33 14.37 17.10 3.93
C PRO A 33 14.27 16.99 5.45
N ILE A 34 13.95 18.10 6.13
CA ILE A 34 13.85 18.17 7.58
C ILE A 34 12.44 17.79 8.03
N LEU A 35 12.35 16.71 8.81
CA LEU A 35 11.12 16.27 9.46
C LEU A 35 10.67 17.30 10.50
N SER A 36 9.37 17.58 10.52
CA SER A 36 8.78 18.34 11.63
C SER A 36 8.71 17.48 12.90
N GLU A 37 8.68 18.12 14.07
CA GLU A 37 8.46 17.45 15.36
C GLU A 37 7.16 16.64 15.33
N PHE A 38 6.07 17.21 14.82
CA PHE A 38 4.80 16.52 14.64
C PHE A 38 4.93 15.22 13.82
N CYS A 39 5.68 15.24 12.71
CA CYS A 39 5.90 14.04 11.90
C CYS A 39 6.73 12.99 12.66
N THR A 40 7.73 13.43 13.40
CA THR A 40 8.60 12.56 14.20
C THR A 40 7.82 11.89 15.33
N GLU A 41 6.97 12.65 16.04
CA GLU A 41 6.12 12.15 17.12
C GLU A 41 5.04 11.19 16.60
N LEU A 42 4.41 11.52 15.47
CA LEU A 42 3.34 10.71 14.91
C LEU A 42 3.83 9.37 14.35
N THR A 43 5.02 9.34 13.73
CA THR A 43 5.54 8.16 13.02
C THR A 43 6.62 7.42 13.79
N GLY A 44 7.29 8.07 14.75
CA GLY A 44 8.48 7.55 15.43
C GLY A 44 9.75 7.57 14.57
N ILE A 45 9.68 8.03 13.32
CA ILE A 45 10.81 8.06 12.38
C ILE A 45 11.71 9.23 12.70
N LYS A 46 12.99 8.96 12.92
CA LYS A 46 14.01 9.96 13.23
C LYS A 46 14.63 10.53 11.95
N GLN A 47 15.15 11.76 12.05
CA GLN A 47 15.79 12.47 10.94
C GLN A 47 16.92 11.66 10.29
N ASN A 48 17.77 11.01 11.08
CA ASN A 48 18.88 10.21 10.55
C ASN A 48 18.42 9.03 9.68
N GLN A 49 17.24 8.45 9.96
CA GLN A 49 16.70 7.33 9.18
C GLN A 49 16.26 7.78 7.78
N VAL A 50 15.72 9.00 7.66
CA VAL A 50 15.34 9.55 6.35
C VAL A 50 16.54 10.15 5.61
N ASP A 51 17.53 10.67 6.33
CA ASP A 51 18.79 11.16 5.75
C ASP A 51 19.58 10.01 5.10
N GLU A 52 19.59 8.85 5.73
CA GLU A 52 20.17 7.60 5.20
C GLU A 52 19.23 6.86 4.22
N GLY A 53 18.01 7.36 4.07
CA GLY A 53 17.01 6.82 3.14
C GLY A 53 17.41 6.99 1.67
N VAL A 54 16.66 6.35 0.79
CA VAL A 54 16.89 6.45 -0.66
C VAL A 54 15.89 7.40 -1.33
N PRO A 55 16.24 8.01 -2.47
CA PRO A 55 15.26 8.70 -3.28
C PRO A 55 14.11 7.78 -3.74
N LEU A 56 12.89 8.32 -3.88
CA LEU A 56 11.69 7.54 -4.18
C LEU A 56 11.82 6.67 -5.44
N ASN A 57 12.48 7.15 -6.49
CA ASN A 57 12.70 6.37 -7.72
C ASN A 57 13.54 5.11 -7.46
N ILE A 58 14.54 5.19 -6.57
CA ILE A 58 15.35 4.04 -6.15
C ILE A 58 14.49 3.10 -5.30
N CYS A 59 13.71 3.62 -4.36
CA CYS A 59 12.78 2.84 -3.56
C CYS A 59 11.81 2.03 -4.45
N LEU A 60 11.19 2.66 -5.44
CA LEU A 60 10.27 1.99 -6.38
C LEU A 60 10.98 0.95 -7.25
N SER A 61 12.23 1.19 -7.64
CA SER A 61 13.05 0.22 -8.36
C SER A 61 13.36 -1.01 -7.49
N GLN A 62 13.75 -0.80 -6.23
CA GLN A 62 14.03 -1.88 -5.29
C GLN A 62 12.76 -2.66 -4.94
N PHE A 63 11.63 -1.97 -4.74
CA PHE A 63 10.33 -2.59 -4.54
C PHE A 63 9.95 -3.48 -5.74
N SER A 64 10.13 -2.99 -6.97
CA SER A 64 9.84 -3.78 -8.17
C SER A 64 10.73 -5.03 -8.26
N LYS A 65 12.00 -4.95 -7.87
CA LYS A 65 12.89 -6.12 -7.78
C LYS A 65 12.44 -7.11 -6.71
N TRP A 66 11.99 -6.61 -5.56
CA TRP A 66 11.42 -7.46 -4.51
C TRP A 66 10.18 -8.20 -5.00
N ILE A 67 9.26 -7.51 -5.71
CA ILE A 67 8.09 -8.14 -6.35
C ILE A 67 8.51 -9.26 -7.31
N GLN A 68 9.45 -9.00 -8.22
CA GLN A 68 9.93 -10.02 -9.17
C GLN A 68 10.55 -11.23 -8.45
N LYS A 69 11.29 -10.98 -7.37
CA LYS A 69 11.88 -12.03 -6.53
C LYS A 69 10.78 -12.91 -5.91
N ILE A 70 9.78 -12.32 -5.26
CA ILE A 70 8.72 -13.09 -4.61
C ILE A 70 7.81 -13.80 -5.62
N GLN A 71 7.54 -13.21 -6.81
CA GLN A 71 6.81 -13.87 -7.90
C GLN A 71 7.49 -15.18 -8.31
N LYS A 72 8.82 -15.15 -8.48
CA LYS A 72 9.61 -16.32 -8.86
C LYS A 72 9.71 -17.36 -7.74
N GLU A 73 10.05 -16.92 -6.52
CA GLU A 73 10.31 -17.83 -5.39
C GLU A 73 9.03 -18.47 -4.85
N LYS A 74 7.92 -17.73 -4.83
CA LYS A 74 6.65 -18.17 -4.24
C LYS A 74 5.63 -18.63 -5.29
N LYS A 75 5.99 -18.55 -6.58
CA LYS A 75 5.12 -18.86 -7.73
C LYS A 75 3.79 -18.11 -7.64
N ILE A 76 3.85 -16.80 -7.39
CA ILE A 76 2.67 -15.94 -7.31
C ILE A 76 2.53 -15.03 -8.53
N THR A 77 1.30 -14.68 -8.88
CA THR A 77 0.98 -13.77 -10.00
C THR A 77 0.07 -12.65 -9.53
N PHE A 78 0.24 -11.45 -10.10
CA PHE A 78 -0.64 -10.32 -9.82
C PHE A 78 -1.56 -10.07 -11.02
N ASN A 79 -2.74 -9.49 -10.77
CA ASN A 79 -3.76 -9.29 -11.81
C ASN A 79 -3.31 -8.40 -12.99
N SER A 80 -2.20 -7.66 -12.89
CA SER A 80 -1.65 -6.88 -14.01
C SER A 80 -0.85 -7.73 -15.01
N ASP A 81 -0.49 -8.97 -14.66
CA ASP A 81 0.40 -9.83 -15.46
C ASP A 81 -0.34 -10.61 -16.56
N VAL A 82 -1.59 -10.24 -16.88
CA VAL A 82 -2.45 -10.95 -17.83
C VAL A 82 -2.08 -10.59 -19.28
N SER A 83 -0.86 -10.96 -19.67
CA SER A 83 -0.51 -11.20 -21.06
C SER A 83 0.16 -12.57 -21.15
N SER A 84 -0.64 -13.56 -21.56
CA SER A 84 -0.23 -14.84 -22.14
C SER A 84 0.89 -15.61 -21.42
N HIS A 85 0.50 -16.51 -20.50
CA HIS A 85 0.84 -17.94 -20.50
C HIS A 85 0.36 -18.56 -19.18
N SER A 86 -0.66 -19.40 -19.28
CA SER A 86 -1.28 -20.13 -18.17
C SER A 86 -0.28 -21.11 -17.53
N VAL A 87 0.44 -20.65 -16.50
CA VAL A 87 1.11 -21.56 -15.56
C VAL A 87 0.04 -22.03 -14.58
N SER A 88 -0.47 -23.24 -14.79
CA SER A 88 -1.63 -23.84 -14.11
C SER A 88 -1.50 -24.04 -12.59
N GLU A 89 -0.42 -23.55 -11.95
CA GLU A 89 -0.12 -23.69 -10.51
C GLU A 89 0.16 -22.37 -9.78
N ALA A 90 0.13 -21.22 -10.47
CA ALA A 90 0.47 -19.95 -9.82
C ALA A 90 -0.63 -19.47 -8.86
N LYS A 91 -0.24 -19.07 -7.65
CA LYS A 91 -1.18 -18.50 -6.66
C LYS A 91 -1.45 -17.04 -7.02
N SER A 92 -2.73 -16.67 -7.13
CA SER A 92 -3.11 -15.27 -7.31
C SER A 92 -2.74 -14.45 -6.08
N SER A 93 -2.25 -13.24 -6.30
CA SER A 93 -1.90 -12.26 -5.27
C SER A 93 -2.42 -10.88 -5.67
N THR A 94 -2.74 -10.07 -4.67
CA THR A 94 -3.25 -8.71 -4.86
C THR A 94 -2.71 -7.80 -3.76
N PHE A 95 -2.55 -6.53 -4.07
CA PHE A 95 -2.21 -5.53 -3.06
C PHE A 95 -3.42 -5.20 -2.21
N VAL A 96 -3.16 -4.83 -0.97
CA VAL A 96 -4.18 -4.51 0.01
C VAL A 96 -3.72 -3.28 0.79
N THR A 97 -4.59 -2.29 0.94
CA THR A 97 -4.35 -1.10 1.76
C THR A 97 -5.55 -0.82 2.64
N TRP A 98 -5.37 -0.02 3.70
CA TRP A 98 -6.50 0.38 4.55
C TRP A 98 -7.46 1.31 3.81
N SER A 99 -6.97 2.15 2.89
CA SER A 99 -7.81 3.02 2.06
C SER A 99 -7.18 3.29 0.70
N ASP A 100 -7.92 3.98 -0.17
CA ASP A 100 -7.42 4.55 -1.43
C ASP A 100 -6.28 5.57 -1.26
N TRP A 101 -6.08 6.09 -0.05
CA TRP A 101 -5.10 7.14 0.23
C TRP A 101 -3.66 6.74 -0.16
N ASP A 102 -3.19 5.55 0.20
CA ASP A 102 -1.76 5.21 0.05
C ASP A 102 -1.34 5.10 -1.41
N LEU A 103 -2.00 4.23 -2.18
CA LEU A 103 -1.64 3.94 -3.57
C LEU A 103 -2.35 4.85 -4.57
N GLY A 104 -3.62 5.18 -4.34
CA GLY A 104 -4.47 5.93 -5.28
C GLY A 104 -4.26 7.45 -5.20
N VAL A 105 -3.89 7.96 -4.03
CA VAL A 105 -3.69 9.39 -3.78
C VAL A 105 -2.21 9.67 -3.57
N CYS A 106 -1.65 9.28 -2.42
CA CYS A 106 -0.35 9.71 -1.96
C CYS A 106 0.77 9.32 -2.93
N LEU A 107 0.91 8.02 -3.24
CA LEU A 107 1.93 7.55 -4.17
C LEU A 107 1.72 8.09 -5.60
N GLN A 108 0.46 8.18 -6.05
CA GLN A 108 0.12 8.68 -7.37
C GLN A 108 0.53 10.15 -7.54
N TYR A 109 0.14 11.00 -6.58
CA TYR A 109 0.50 12.41 -6.59
C TYR A 109 2.01 12.59 -6.48
N GLU A 110 2.67 11.85 -5.59
CA GLU A 110 4.10 11.97 -5.40
C GLU A 110 4.90 11.57 -6.65
N CYS A 111 4.50 10.49 -7.33
CA CYS A 111 5.09 10.08 -8.61
C CYS A 111 4.87 11.15 -9.68
N LYS A 112 3.63 11.64 -9.85
CA LYS A 112 3.30 12.66 -10.86
C LYS A 112 4.12 13.94 -10.65
N ARG A 113 4.22 14.38 -9.40
CA ARG A 113 4.90 15.61 -8.98
C ARG A 113 6.42 15.53 -9.20
N LYS A 114 7.01 14.36 -8.96
CA LYS A 114 8.43 14.05 -9.22
C LYS A 114 8.72 13.55 -10.65
N GLN A 115 7.73 13.56 -11.54
CA GLN A 115 7.84 13.03 -12.91
C GLN A 115 8.33 11.57 -12.97
N LEU A 116 7.93 10.75 -12.00
CA LEU A 116 8.24 9.33 -11.92
C LEU A 116 7.07 8.50 -12.48
N ARG A 117 7.39 7.38 -13.13
CA ARG A 117 6.39 6.37 -13.49
C ARG A 117 6.06 5.52 -12.27
N LYS A 118 4.80 5.55 -11.84
CA LYS A 118 4.28 4.61 -10.83
C LYS A 118 4.27 3.20 -11.42
N PRO A 119 4.78 2.17 -10.70
CA PRO A 119 4.68 0.78 -11.14
C PRO A 119 3.22 0.37 -11.38
N ASP A 120 2.91 -0.18 -12.56
CA ASP A 120 1.53 -0.48 -12.96
C ASP A 120 0.85 -1.50 -12.05
N ILE A 121 1.64 -2.41 -11.47
CA ILE A 121 1.17 -3.40 -10.50
C ILE A 121 0.53 -2.75 -9.25
N LEU A 122 0.90 -1.51 -8.92
CA LEU A 122 0.35 -0.74 -7.80
C LEU A 122 -0.90 0.07 -8.18
N ASN A 123 -1.44 -0.11 -9.40
CA ASN A 123 -2.69 0.50 -9.84
C ASN A 123 -3.92 -0.39 -9.60
N SER A 124 -3.73 -1.57 -9.00
CA SER A 124 -4.81 -2.46 -8.59
C SER A 124 -4.57 -2.93 -7.16
N TRP A 125 -5.54 -2.70 -6.27
CA TRP A 125 -5.49 -3.11 -4.87
C TRP A 125 -6.90 -3.27 -4.29
N ILE A 126 -7.00 -3.96 -3.16
CA ILE A 126 -8.20 -4.03 -2.33
C ILE A 126 -8.15 -2.93 -1.26
N ASP A 127 -9.20 -2.10 -1.21
CA ASP A 127 -9.46 -1.19 -0.10
C ASP A 127 -10.18 -1.96 1.04
N LEU A 128 -9.44 -2.23 2.13
CA LEU A 128 -9.99 -2.95 3.28
C LEU A 128 -11.07 -2.17 4.01
N ARG A 129 -10.96 -0.84 4.12
CA ARG A 129 -11.97 -0.03 4.81
C ARG A 129 -13.28 -0.04 4.06
N ALA A 130 -13.25 0.02 2.74
CA ALA A 130 -14.44 -0.13 1.90
C ALA A 130 -15.07 -1.51 2.10
N THR A 131 -14.24 -2.56 2.09
CA THR A 131 -14.67 -3.95 2.32
C THR A 131 -15.32 -4.13 3.69
N TYR A 132 -14.73 -3.57 4.74
CA TYR A 132 -15.24 -3.63 6.11
C TYR A 132 -16.59 -2.93 6.26
N LYS A 133 -16.74 -1.71 5.69
CA LYS A 133 -18.01 -0.96 5.72
C LYS A 133 -19.15 -1.74 5.06
N VAL A 134 -18.88 -2.40 3.93
CA VAL A 134 -19.87 -3.23 3.25
C VAL A 134 -20.26 -4.42 4.11
N ARG A 135 -19.28 -5.10 4.73
CA ARG A 135 -19.55 -6.24 5.62
C ARG A 135 -20.40 -5.85 6.82
N GLU A 136 -20.07 -4.76 7.49
CA GLU A 136 -20.88 -4.23 8.58
C GLU A 136 -22.31 -3.92 8.09
N SER A 137 -22.46 -3.23 6.96
CA SER A 137 -23.78 -2.89 6.40
C SER A 137 -24.63 -4.13 6.11
N ILE A 138 -24.03 -5.20 5.57
CA ILE A 138 -24.71 -6.48 5.35
C ILE A 138 -25.11 -7.14 6.67
N ASP A 139 -24.23 -7.13 7.68
CA ASP A 139 -24.53 -7.67 9.00
C ASP A 139 -25.64 -6.87 9.73
N TYR A 140 -25.70 -5.55 9.54
CA TYR A 140 -26.83 -4.73 10.01
C TYR A 140 -28.14 -5.11 9.32
N MET A 141 -28.13 -5.29 8.00
CA MET A 141 -29.33 -5.67 7.23
C MET A 141 -29.80 -7.10 7.51
N GLY A 142 -28.88 -8.02 7.80
CA GLY A 142 -29.19 -9.40 8.16
C GLY A 142 -29.73 -9.59 9.58
N LYS A 143 -29.62 -8.58 10.46
CA LYS A 143 -30.03 -8.66 11.88
C LYS A 143 -31.41 -8.05 12.19
N ASN A 144 -32.20 -7.59 11.21
CA ASN A 144 -33.43 -6.82 11.48
C ASN A 144 -33.22 -5.67 12.50
N VAL A 145 -32.01 -5.11 12.58
CA VAL A 145 -31.70 -4.00 13.49
C VAL A 145 -31.84 -2.73 12.69
N SER A 146 -32.67 -1.80 13.18
CA SER A 146 -32.86 -0.49 12.56
C SER A 146 -31.51 0.23 12.40
N PRO A 147 -31.22 0.82 11.23
CA PRO A 147 -29.93 1.45 10.97
C PRO A 147 -29.70 2.61 11.96
N PRO A 148 -28.45 2.79 12.47
CA PRO A 148 -28.14 3.93 13.31
C PRO A 148 -28.31 5.21 12.49
N SER A 149 -29.10 6.14 13.03
CA SER A 149 -29.42 7.43 12.43
C SER A 149 -28.14 8.14 11.97
N GLN A 150 -27.98 8.27 10.66
CA GLN A 150 -26.89 9.01 10.04
C GLN A 150 -26.97 10.48 10.52
N ARG A 151 -26.06 10.86 11.41
CA ARG A 151 -25.86 12.25 11.81
C ARG A 151 -25.27 12.98 10.61
N ILE A 152 -26.11 13.74 9.91
CA ILE A 152 -25.72 14.67 8.86
C ILE A 152 -24.65 15.60 9.46
N LYS A 153 -23.39 15.46 9.04
CA LYS A 153 -22.38 16.49 9.27
C LYS A 153 -22.66 17.60 8.26
N ASN A 154 -23.28 18.67 8.74
CA ASN A 154 -23.35 19.92 7.99
C ASN A 154 -21.94 20.49 7.81
N ARG A 155 -21.70 20.94 6.57
CA ARG A 155 -20.53 21.64 5.99
C ARG A 155 -19.44 22.11 6.93
#